data_AF-A0ABD5PHR3-F1
#
_entry.id   AF-A0ABD5PHR3-F1
#
_cell.length_a   1.000
_cell.length_b   1.000
_cell.length_c   1.000
_cell.angle_alpha   90.00
_cell.angle_beta   90.00
_cell.angle_gamma   90.00
#
_symmetry.space_group_name_H-M   'P 1'
#
loop_
_entity.id
_entity.type
_entity.pdbx_description
1 polymer ?
#
loop_
_entity_poly.entity_id
_entity_poly.type
_entity_poly.pdbx_seq_one_letter_code
_entity_poly.pdbx_strand_id
1 'polypeptide(L)'
;MSTANRSVAAAVATLVSGTALGIFGLAFGTVLALIALLVLVAGGIVEFTATVTLVVGLLMTQGVGCFCTAIGYSRYRHRLTGLLERVVGERSWLATRPFRIPARVPTLKDLAYVAGAYVLAFGGVTVVGLLVSATGVEAANNAAAETGMQNPELLLLLIPGSILLIGPGEELLFRGVVQGRFREHFGPAVAIVSASLLFAAIHFTALQGAAGARLVTIGILVVPALVFGVVYELTDNIVVPALVHGLYNATLFGLLYLSTVVAPTMGA
;
A
#
# COMPACT_ATOMS: atom_id res chain seq x y z
N MET A 1 7.48 14.87 -33.84
CA MET A 1 7.46 15.47 -32.48
C MET A 1 8.83 16.03 -32.15
N SER A 2 8.89 17.27 -31.64
CA SER A 2 10.09 17.88 -31.07
C SER A 2 10.60 17.09 -29.86
N THR A 3 11.86 17.31 -29.47
CA THR A 3 12.48 16.71 -28.27
C THR A 3 11.71 17.04 -27.00
N ALA A 4 11.26 18.29 -26.85
CA ALA A 4 10.40 18.74 -25.76
C ALA A 4 9.08 17.97 -25.69
N ASN A 5 8.39 17.79 -26.83
CA ASN A 5 7.13 17.06 -26.88
C ASN A 5 7.32 15.57 -26.55
N ARG A 6 8.47 14.98 -26.91
CA ARG A 6 8.79 13.59 -26.53
C ARG A 6 9.03 13.44 -25.03
N SER A 7 9.71 14.41 -24.40
CA SER A 7 9.94 14.41 -22.95
C SER A 7 8.64 14.53 -22.17
N VAL A 8 7.74 15.43 -22.57
CA VAL A 8 6.42 15.61 -21.92
C VAL A 8 5.58 14.34 -22.06
N ALA A 9 5.54 13.74 -23.26
CA ALA A 9 4.81 12.49 -23.46
C ALA A 9 5.35 11.33 -22.58
N ALA A 10 6.67 11.22 -22.42
CA ALA A 10 7.29 10.23 -21.54
C ALA A 10 6.97 10.48 -20.06
N ALA A 11 6.95 11.75 -19.62
CA ALA A 11 6.56 12.15 -18.28
C ALA A 11 5.11 11.73 -17.98
N VAL A 12 4.18 12.09 -18.87
CA VAL A 12 2.76 11.76 -18.75
C VAL A 12 2.53 10.25 -18.79
N ALA A 13 3.14 9.55 -19.74
CA ALA A 13 3.03 8.08 -19.82
C ALA A 13 3.52 7.40 -18.55
N THR A 14 4.58 7.93 -17.93
CA THR A 14 5.13 7.41 -16.67
C THR A 14 4.16 7.60 -15.50
N LEU A 15 3.60 8.80 -15.33
CA LEU A 15 2.62 9.07 -14.29
C LEU A 15 1.33 8.25 -14.49
N VAL A 16 0.79 8.26 -15.72
CA VAL A 16 -0.45 7.54 -16.05
C VAL A 16 -0.26 6.03 -15.85
N SER A 17 0.82 5.45 -16.38
CA SER A 17 1.04 4.00 -16.24
C SER A 17 1.30 3.59 -14.79
N GLY A 18 2.11 4.34 -14.04
CA GLY A 18 2.35 4.05 -12.62
C GLY A 18 1.06 4.11 -11.81
N THR A 19 0.28 5.19 -11.93
CA THR A 19 -0.99 5.35 -11.22
C THR A 19 -2.01 4.29 -11.64
N ALA A 20 -2.14 4.02 -12.94
CA ALA A 20 -3.06 3.00 -13.44
C ALA A 20 -2.70 1.60 -12.92
N LEU A 21 -1.42 1.26 -12.81
CA LEU A 21 -0.98 -0.03 -12.24
C LEU A 21 -1.33 -0.15 -10.76
N GLY A 22 -1.13 0.91 -9.98
CA GLY A 22 -1.52 0.94 -8.57
C GLY A 22 -3.03 0.73 -8.37
N ILE A 23 -3.84 1.48 -9.12
CA ILE A 23 -5.31 1.35 -9.09
C ILE A 23 -5.73 -0.03 -9.58
N PHE A 24 -5.14 -0.51 -10.68
CA PHE A 24 -5.45 -1.82 -11.24
C PHE A 24 -5.16 -2.94 -10.26
N GLY A 25 -4.04 -2.93 -9.54
CA GLY A 25 -3.71 -3.99 -8.60
C GLY A 25 -4.73 -4.15 -7.48
N LEU A 26 -5.21 -3.03 -6.94
CA LEU A 26 -6.26 -3.02 -5.93
C LEU A 26 -7.62 -3.42 -6.52
N ALA A 27 -7.98 -2.88 -7.68
CA ALA A 27 -9.26 -3.17 -8.32
C ALA A 27 -9.35 -4.65 -8.74
N PHE A 28 -8.29 -5.18 -9.34
CA PHE A 28 -8.17 -6.59 -9.71
C PHE A 28 -8.31 -7.49 -8.49
N GLY A 29 -7.55 -7.20 -7.43
CA GLY A 29 -7.65 -7.93 -6.17
C GLY A 29 -9.03 -7.87 -5.52
N THR A 30 -9.69 -6.70 -5.59
CA THR A 30 -11.04 -6.50 -5.09
C THR A 30 -12.06 -7.30 -5.90
N VAL A 31 -11.94 -7.36 -7.23
CA VAL A 31 -12.80 -8.20 -8.07
C VAL A 31 -12.63 -9.67 -7.72
N LEU A 32 -11.39 -10.14 -7.52
CA LEU A 32 -11.13 -11.50 -7.04
C LEU A 32 -11.76 -11.74 -5.65
N ALA A 33 -11.66 -10.76 -4.74
CA ALA A 33 -12.28 -10.83 -3.42
C ALA A 33 -13.81 -10.98 -3.52
N LEU A 34 -14.46 -10.21 -4.39
CA LEU A 34 -15.90 -10.27 -4.61
C LEU A 34 -16.34 -11.62 -5.20
N ILE A 35 -15.57 -12.16 -6.16
CA ILE A 35 -15.84 -13.48 -6.73
C ILE A 35 -15.68 -14.56 -5.66
N ALA A 36 -14.58 -14.54 -4.89
CA ALA A 36 -14.34 -15.51 -3.83
C ALA A 36 -15.44 -15.44 -2.76
N LEU A 37 -15.82 -14.23 -2.36
CA LEU A 37 -16.90 -14.01 -1.39
C LEU A 37 -18.24 -14.54 -1.90
N LEU A 38 -18.58 -14.26 -3.17
CA LEU A 38 -19.80 -14.78 -3.78
C LEU A 38 -19.83 -16.31 -3.77
N VAL A 39 -18.73 -16.97 -4.16
CA VAL A 39 -18.64 -18.43 -4.18
C VAL A 39 -18.79 -19.02 -2.77
N LEU A 40 -18.10 -18.44 -1.78
CA LEU A 40 -18.15 -18.94 -0.40
C LEU A 40 -19.55 -18.79 0.22
N VAL A 41 -20.20 -17.64 -0.01
CA VAL A 41 -21.54 -17.35 0.52
C VAL A 41 -22.61 -18.15 -0.21
N ALA A 42 -22.60 -18.18 -1.54
CA ALA A 42 -23.57 -18.94 -2.33
C ALA A 42 -23.44 -20.46 -2.11
N GLY A 43 -22.23 -20.94 -1.80
CA GLY A 43 -21.98 -22.31 -1.40
C GLY A 43 -22.36 -22.65 0.04
N GLY A 44 -22.82 -21.68 0.85
CA GLY A 44 -23.17 -21.88 2.25
C GLY A 44 -21.96 -22.20 3.16
N ILE A 45 -20.73 -21.89 2.72
CA ILE A 45 -19.50 -22.17 3.46
C ILE A 45 -19.30 -21.14 4.59
N VAL A 46 -19.65 -19.88 4.32
CA VAL A 46 -19.53 -18.77 5.27
C VAL A 46 -20.73 -17.84 5.16
N GLU A 47 -21.03 -17.12 6.24
CA GLU A 47 -22.01 -16.04 6.22
C GLU A 47 -21.40 -14.73 5.70
N PHE A 48 -22.22 -13.92 5.05
CA PHE A 48 -21.80 -12.59 4.59
C PHE A 48 -21.70 -11.63 5.77
N THR A 49 -20.47 -11.39 6.24
CA THR A 49 -20.17 -10.49 7.37
C THR A 49 -19.03 -9.53 7.02
N ALA A 50 -18.90 -8.44 7.80
CA ALA A 50 -17.78 -7.51 7.67
C ALA A 50 -16.43 -8.21 7.89
N THR A 51 -16.35 -9.07 8.91
CA THR A 51 -15.15 -9.88 9.21
C THR A 51 -14.75 -10.76 8.03
N VAL A 52 -15.68 -11.53 7.47
CA VAL A 52 -15.40 -12.38 6.30
C VAL A 52 -14.98 -11.54 5.10
N THR A 53 -15.65 -10.40 4.85
CA THR A 53 -15.29 -9.48 3.76
C THR A 53 -13.86 -8.97 3.91
N LEU A 54 -13.44 -8.59 5.13
CA LEU A 54 -12.08 -8.13 5.41
C LEU A 54 -11.05 -9.24 5.29
N VAL A 55 -11.34 -10.46 5.75
CA VAL A 55 -10.43 -11.60 5.62
C VAL A 55 -10.24 -11.98 4.15
N VAL A 56 -11.33 -12.06 3.39
CA VAL A 56 -11.25 -12.34 1.94
C VAL A 56 -10.52 -11.20 1.21
N GLY A 57 -10.76 -9.94 1.57
CA GLY A 57 -10.05 -8.78 1.03
C GLY A 57 -8.55 -8.78 1.37
N LEU A 58 -8.17 -9.15 2.59
CA LEU A 58 -6.77 -9.32 2.99
C LEU A 58 -6.06 -10.35 2.09
N LEU A 59 -6.69 -11.49 1.85
CA LEU A 59 -6.12 -12.55 1.03
C LEU A 59 -6.07 -12.16 -0.45
N MET A 60 -7.20 -11.72 -1.02
CA MET A 60 -7.35 -11.53 -2.46
C MET A 60 -6.83 -10.17 -2.92
N THR A 61 -7.04 -9.09 -2.17
CA THR A 61 -6.56 -7.76 -2.57
C THR A 61 -5.09 -7.59 -2.25
N GLN A 62 -4.70 -7.82 -0.99
CA GLN A 62 -3.34 -7.56 -0.53
C GLN A 62 -2.39 -8.71 -0.89
N GLY A 63 -2.81 -9.94 -0.60
CA GLY A 63 -2.01 -11.14 -0.89
C GLY A 63 -1.89 -11.43 -2.39
N VAL A 64 -3.01 -11.48 -3.12
CA VAL A 64 -3.02 -11.91 -4.53
C VAL A 64 -2.95 -10.72 -5.49
N GLY A 65 -3.87 -9.78 -5.40
CA GLY A 65 -4.05 -8.70 -6.39
C GLY A 65 -2.82 -7.82 -6.53
N CYS A 66 -2.32 -7.30 -5.40
CA CYS A 66 -1.12 -6.48 -5.37
C CYS A 66 0.11 -7.26 -5.85
N PHE A 67 0.31 -8.48 -5.34
CA PHE A 67 1.46 -9.31 -5.67
C PHE A 67 1.48 -9.72 -7.16
N CYS A 68 0.37 -10.25 -7.67
CA CYS A 68 0.24 -10.67 -9.07
C CYS A 68 0.40 -9.49 -10.02
N THR A 69 -0.10 -8.30 -9.66
CA THR A 69 0.10 -7.10 -10.47
C THR A 69 1.56 -6.69 -10.50
N ALA A 70 2.25 -6.68 -9.35
CA ALA A 70 3.64 -6.29 -9.26
C ALA A 70 4.56 -7.24 -10.05
N ILE A 71 4.41 -8.55 -9.83
CA ILE A 71 5.20 -9.58 -10.52
C ILE A 71 4.83 -9.67 -12.00
N GLY A 72 3.54 -9.62 -12.32
CA GLY A 72 3.04 -9.64 -13.69
C GLY A 72 3.57 -8.45 -14.49
N TYR A 73 3.54 -7.25 -13.91
CA TYR A 73 4.12 -6.07 -14.55
C TYR A 73 5.63 -6.22 -14.75
N SER A 74 6.39 -6.57 -13.69
CA SER A 74 7.85 -6.74 -13.78
C SER A 74 8.28 -7.77 -14.83
N ARG A 75 7.55 -8.90 -14.95
CA ARG A 75 7.88 -9.97 -15.91
C ARG A 75 7.40 -9.69 -17.32
N TYR A 76 6.18 -9.17 -17.47
CA TYR A 76 5.52 -9.08 -18.78
C TYR A 76 5.52 -7.68 -19.40
N ARG A 77 6.10 -6.66 -18.74
CA ARG A 77 6.24 -5.31 -19.31
C ARG A 77 6.70 -5.31 -20.75
N HIS A 78 7.76 -6.05 -21.08
CA HIS A 78 8.30 -6.10 -22.45
C HIS A 78 7.25 -6.58 -23.47
N ARG A 79 6.40 -7.55 -23.10
CA ARG A 79 5.31 -8.04 -23.96
C ARG A 79 4.19 -7.02 -24.08
N LEU A 80 3.83 -6.37 -22.97
CA LEU A 80 2.81 -5.32 -22.94
C LEU A 80 3.23 -4.14 -23.81
N THR A 81 4.49 -3.71 -23.70
CA THR A 81 5.05 -2.66 -24.55
C THR A 81 5.05 -3.06 -26.02
N GLY A 82 5.48 -4.29 -26.35
CA GLY A 82 5.46 -4.77 -27.73
C GLY A 82 4.05 -4.91 -28.33
N LEU A 83 3.04 -5.23 -27.51
CA LEU A 83 1.63 -5.22 -27.94
C LEU A 83 1.16 -3.77 -28.20
N LEU A 84 1.48 -2.84 -27.30
CA LEU A 84 1.14 -1.43 -27.46
C LEU A 84 1.80 -0.82 -28.69
N GLU A 85 3.04 -1.19 -29.00
CA GLU A 85 3.74 -0.78 -30.23
C GLU A 85 3.01 -1.26 -31.49
N ARG A 86 2.44 -2.47 -31.48
CA ARG A 86 1.66 -2.98 -32.62
C ARG A 86 0.35 -2.23 -32.83
N VAL A 87 -0.29 -1.77 -31.75
CA VAL A 87 -1.60 -1.10 -31.80
C VAL A 87 -1.47 0.40 -32.07
N VAL A 88 -0.51 1.07 -31.40
CA VAL A 88 -0.36 2.54 -31.38
C VAL A 88 0.81 3.03 -32.27
N GLY A 89 1.54 2.08 -32.86
CA GLY A 89 2.79 2.31 -33.57
C GLY A 89 3.98 2.41 -32.62
N GLU A 90 5.20 2.29 -33.16
CA GLU A 90 6.42 2.46 -32.37
C GLU A 90 6.52 3.91 -31.86
N ARG A 91 6.64 4.06 -30.53
CA ARG A 91 6.73 5.37 -29.87
C ARG A 91 7.94 5.42 -28.96
N SER A 92 8.77 6.44 -29.14
CA SER A 92 9.99 6.63 -28.34
C SER A 92 9.76 6.88 -26.84
N TRP A 93 8.50 7.11 -26.42
CA TRP A 93 8.12 7.31 -25.01
C TRP A 93 7.61 6.03 -24.34
N LEU A 94 7.40 4.95 -25.11
CA LEU A 94 7.07 3.64 -24.55
C LEU A 94 8.31 3.05 -23.89
N ALA A 95 8.15 2.59 -22.66
CA ALA A 95 9.28 2.07 -21.91
C ALA A 95 9.51 0.60 -22.22
N THR A 96 10.64 0.32 -22.89
CA THR A 96 11.03 -1.01 -23.38
C THR A 96 12.04 -1.71 -22.49
N ARG A 97 12.64 -1.00 -21.53
CA ARG A 97 13.64 -1.56 -20.61
C ARG A 97 13.01 -2.61 -19.67
N PRO A 98 13.75 -3.67 -19.30
CA PRO A 98 13.29 -4.59 -18.26
C PRO A 98 13.03 -3.84 -16.95
N PHE A 99 11.93 -4.18 -16.28
CA PHE A 99 11.55 -3.58 -15.00
C PHE A 99 11.86 -4.58 -13.88
N ARG A 100 12.64 -4.17 -12.89
CA ARG A 100 13.06 -5.03 -11.79
C ARG A 100 12.61 -4.42 -10.47
N ILE A 101 12.18 -5.28 -9.57
CA ILE A 101 11.91 -4.95 -8.17
C ILE A 101 12.95 -5.69 -7.35
N PRO A 102 14.00 -5.01 -6.84
CA PRO A 102 15.06 -5.64 -6.07
C PRO A 102 14.51 -6.32 -4.82
N ALA A 103 14.84 -7.60 -4.65
CA ALA A 103 14.45 -8.38 -3.47
C ALA A 103 15.63 -9.26 -3.06
N ARG A 104 16.05 -9.14 -1.80
CA ARG A 104 17.07 -9.99 -1.20
C ARG A 104 16.77 -10.21 0.29
N VAL A 105 17.34 -11.26 0.86
CA VAL A 105 17.32 -11.46 2.31
C VAL A 105 17.99 -10.25 2.99
N PRO A 106 17.34 -9.60 3.97
CA PRO A 106 17.91 -8.44 4.66
C PRO A 106 19.24 -8.76 5.35
N THR A 107 20.21 -7.89 5.16
CA THR A 107 21.48 -7.89 5.92
C THR A 107 21.29 -7.25 7.30
N LEU A 108 22.29 -7.36 8.19
CA LEU A 108 22.26 -6.64 9.48
C LEU A 108 22.10 -5.11 9.31
N LYS A 109 22.71 -4.54 8.26
CA LYS A 109 22.54 -3.12 7.92
C LYS A 109 21.09 -2.83 7.52
N ASP A 110 20.48 -3.70 6.73
CA ASP A 110 19.07 -3.57 6.36
C ASP A 110 18.15 -3.66 7.58
N LEU A 111 18.45 -4.52 8.56
CA LEU A 111 17.70 -4.59 9.81
C LEU A 111 17.84 -3.32 10.66
N ALA A 112 19.00 -2.66 10.64
CA ALA A 112 19.15 -1.35 11.27
C ALA A 112 18.28 -0.28 10.58
N TYR A 113 18.17 -0.33 9.25
CA TYR A 113 17.21 0.51 8.53
C TYR A 113 15.76 0.18 8.88
N VAL A 114 15.40 -1.11 9.04
CA VAL A 114 14.05 -1.51 9.49
C VAL A 114 13.74 -0.87 10.85
N ALA A 115 14.63 -1.02 11.82
CA ALA A 115 14.44 -0.45 13.15
C ALA A 115 14.34 1.08 13.14
N GLY A 116 15.26 1.76 12.43
CA GLY A 116 15.26 3.21 12.32
C GLY A 116 14.03 3.76 11.60
N ALA A 117 13.62 3.14 10.50
CA ALA A 117 12.42 3.52 9.75
C ALA A 117 11.14 3.25 10.55
N TYR A 118 11.08 2.15 11.31
CA TYR A 118 9.96 1.85 12.21
C TYR A 118 9.79 2.96 13.27
N VAL A 119 10.88 3.32 13.96
CA VAL A 119 10.86 4.40 14.96
C VAL A 119 10.51 5.74 14.32
N LEU A 120 11.06 6.05 13.15
CA LEU A 120 10.77 7.29 12.43
C LEU A 120 9.31 7.38 11.99
N ALA A 121 8.71 6.27 11.51
CA ALA A 121 7.32 6.22 11.11
C ALA A 121 6.38 6.49 12.30
N PHE A 122 6.58 5.78 13.41
CA PHE A 122 5.80 6.00 14.64
C PHE A 122 6.00 7.41 15.21
N GLY A 123 7.25 7.85 15.36
CA GLY A 123 7.57 9.18 15.88
C GLY A 123 6.96 10.28 15.01
N GLY A 124 7.06 10.16 13.68
CA GLY A 124 6.46 11.11 12.75
C GLY A 124 4.94 11.17 12.85
N VAL A 125 4.26 10.01 12.91
CA VAL A 125 2.81 9.96 13.07
C VAL A 125 2.37 10.48 14.44
N THR A 126 3.11 10.21 15.52
CA THR A 126 2.83 10.78 16.83
C THR A 126 2.92 12.29 16.81
N VAL A 127 3.97 12.87 16.22
CA VAL A 127 4.11 14.33 16.11
C VAL A 127 2.97 14.93 15.30
N VAL A 128 2.66 14.39 14.12
CA VAL A 128 1.55 14.91 13.29
C VAL A 128 0.20 14.70 13.98
N GLY A 129 0.00 13.57 14.65
CA GLY A 129 -1.21 13.29 15.43
C GLY A 129 -1.42 14.32 16.53
N LEU A 130 -0.38 14.67 17.30
CA LEU A 130 -0.46 15.71 18.32
C LEU A 130 -0.78 17.09 17.74
N LEU A 131 -0.19 17.44 16.58
CA LEU A 131 -0.51 18.68 15.88
C LEU A 131 -1.97 18.71 15.42
N VAL A 132 -2.49 17.61 14.88
CA VAL A 132 -3.90 17.47 14.49
C VAL A 132 -4.81 17.60 15.72
N SER A 133 -4.51 16.87 16.80
CA SER A 133 -5.28 16.95 18.05
C SER A 133 -5.32 18.37 18.62
N ALA A 134 -4.24 19.15 18.48
CA ALA A 134 -4.22 20.55 18.92
C ALA A 134 -5.16 21.47 18.15
N THR A 135 -5.61 21.08 16.95
CA THR A 135 -6.59 21.84 16.17
C THR A 135 -8.04 21.49 16.52
N GLY A 136 -8.28 20.45 17.33
CA GLY A 136 -9.62 19.94 17.66
C GLY A 136 -10.32 19.22 16.50
N VAL A 137 -9.62 18.98 15.39
CA VAL A 137 -10.16 18.27 14.24
C VAL A 137 -10.02 16.75 14.45
N GLU A 138 -11.10 16.03 14.22
CA GLU A 138 -11.12 14.57 14.33
C GLU A 138 -10.57 13.88 13.08
N ALA A 139 -9.80 12.82 13.31
CA ALA A 139 -9.32 11.91 12.26
C ALA A 139 -10.29 10.74 12.09
N ALA A 140 -10.46 10.29 10.85
CA ALA A 140 -11.26 9.11 10.52
C ALA A 140 -10.57 7.80 10.93
N ASN A 141 -11.36 6.84 11.41
CA ASN A 141 -10.91 5.47 11.62
C ASN A 141 -10.94 4.66 10.32
N ASN A 142 -10.13 3.61 10.28
CA ASN A 142 -10.15 2.62 9.22
C ASN A 142 -11.24 1.56 9.48
N ALA A 143 -11.97 1.14 8.45
CA ALA A 143 -13.03 0.14 8.57
C ALA A 143 -12.55 -1.20 9.16
N ALA A 144 -11.30 -1.60 8.89
CA ALA A 144 -10.71 -2.79 9.49
C ALA A 144 -10.47 -2.64 11.00
N ALA A 145 -10.05 -1.45 11.44
CA ALA A 145 -9.90 -1.12 12.85
C ALA A 145 -11.25 -1.12 13.58
N GLU A 146 -12.28 -0.48 13.01
CA GLU A 146 -13.64 -0.47 13.59
C GLU A 146 -14.22 -1.87 13.72
N THR A 147 -14.12 -2.68 12.67
CA THR A 147 -14.61 -4.08 12.68
C THR A 147 -13.83 -4.92 13.69
N GLY A 148 -12.52 -4.68 13.82
CA GLY A 148 -11.66 -5.35 14.79
C GLY A 148 -11.96 -4.95 16.23
N MET A 149 -12.36 -3.71 16.51
CA MET A 149 -12.84 -3.32 17.85
C MET A 149 -14.14 -4.03 18.23
N GLN A 150 -14.98 -4.34 17.24
CA GLN A 150 -16.22 -5.11 17.45
C GLN A 150 -15.97 -6.62 17.53
N ASN A 151 -14.89 -7.13 16.90
CA ASN A 151 -14.50 -8.54 16.86
C ASN A 151 -12.98 -8.66 17.10
N PRO A 152 -12.51 -8.62 18.35
CA PRO A 152 -11.07 -8.51 18.67
C PRO A 152 -10.20 -9.64 18.12
N GLU A 153 -10.75 -10.83 17.89
CA GLU A 153 -10.05 -11.96 17.28
C GLU A 153 -9.56 -11.63 15.85
N LEU A 154 -10.29 -10.77 15.13
CA LEU A 154 -9.85 -10.27 13.82
C LEU A 154 -8.54 -9.48 13.94
N LEU A 155 -8.34 -8.70 15.01
CA LEU A 155 -7.10 -7.96 15.23
C LEU A 155 -5.92 -8.90 15.39
N LEU A 156 -6.10 -10.03 16.10
CA LEU A 156 -5.06 -11.06 16.24
C LEU A 156 -4.69 -11.70 14.89
N LEU A 157 -5.66 -11.88 13.99
CA LEU A 157 -5.41 -12.36 12.62
C LEU A 157 -4.67 -11.31 11.77
N LEU A 158 -5.00 -10.03 11.94
CA LEU A 158 -4.41 -8.93 11.18
C LEU A 158 -2.94 -8.66 11.55
N ILE A 159 -2.47 -9.06 12.73
CA ILE A 159 -1.06 -8.95 13.13
C ILE A 159 -0.13 -9.74 12.18
N PRO A 160 -0.22 -11.09 12.08
CA PRO A 160 0.58 -11.84 11.12
C PRO A 160 0.18 -11.52 9.67
N GLY A 161 -1.10 -11.23 9.40
CA GLY A 161 -1.55 -10.79 8.08
C GLY A 161 -0.87 -9.51 7.61
N SER A 162 -0.54 -8.60 8.52
CA SER A 162 0.18 -7.36 8.20
C SER A 162 1.59 -7.62 7.72
N ILE A 163 2.31 -8.54 8.38
CA ILE A 163 3.69 -8.86 8.08
C ILE A 163 3.80 -9.72 6.82
N LEU A 164 2.86 -10.64 6.62
CA LEU A 164 2.93 -11.64 5.56
C LEU A 164 2.23 -11.22 4.27
N LEU A 165 1.20 -10.38 4.35
CA LEU A 165 0.34 -10.05 3.20
C LEU A 165 0.26 -8.54 2.94
N ILE A 166 -0.13 -7.73 3.93
CA ILE A 166 -0.34 -6.28 3.72
C ILE A 166 0.97 -5.59 3.35
N GLY A 167 1.98 -5.65 4.24
CA GLY A 167 3.28 -5.05 4.00
C GLY A 167 3.91 -5.52 2.69
N PRO A 168 4.10 -6.83 2.48
CA PRO A 168 4.69 -7.33 1.24
C PRO A 168 3.90 -6.97 -0.02
N GLY A 169 2.57 -7.18 -0.01
CA GLY A 169 1.70 -6.94 -1.16
C GLY A 169 1.69 -5.47 -1.56
N GLU A 170 1.36 -4.59 -0.61
CA GLU A 170 1.26 -3.16 -0.89
C GLU A 170 2.62 -2.54 -1.22
N GLU A 171 3.71 -2.95 -0.57
CA GLU A 171 5.03 -2.41 -0.89
C GLU A 171 5.52 -2.86 -2.27
N LEU A 172 5.30 -4.13 -2.66
CA LEU A 172 5.57 -4.58 -4.03
C LEU A 172 4.85 -3.74 -5.07
N LEU A 173 3.57 -3.40 -4.83
CA LEU A 173 2.78 -2.62 -5.75
C LEU A 173 3.22 -1.14 -5.75
N PHE A 174 3.26 -0.49 -4.60
CA PHE A 174 3.46 0.96 -4.53
C PHE A 174 4.92 1.39 -4.56
N ARG A 175 5.84 0.64 -3.94
CA ARG A 175 7.27 1.00 -3.91
C ARG A 175 8.01 0.30 -5.02
N GLY A 176 7.71 -0.98 -5.22
CA GLY A 176 8.23 -1.75 -6.34
C GLY A 176 7.77 -1.21 -7.69
N VAL A 177 6.46 -1.16 -7.94
CA VAL A 177 5.92 -0.72 -9.24
C VAL A 177 5.69 0.78 -9.32
N VAL A 178 4.78 1.37 -8.54
CA VAL A 178 4.35 2.77 -8.74
C VAL A 178 5.52 3.75 -8.58
N GLN A 179 6.24 3.71 -7.46
CA GLN A 179 7.42 4.53 -7.22
C GLN A 179 8.52 4.22 -8.24
N GLY A 180 8.80 2.93 -8.50
CA GLY A 180 9.77 2.52 -9.51
C GLY A 180 9.46 3.07 -10.90
N ARG A 181 8.17 3.15 -11.27
CA ARG A 181 7.71 3.78 -12.52
C ARG A 181 8.03 5.27 -12.50
N PHE A 182 7.56 6.00 -11.50
CA PHE A 182 7.78 7.44 -11.40
C PHE A 182 9.28 7.80 -11.41
N ARG A 183 10.11 6.98 -10.76
CA ARG A 183 11.56 7.16 -10.70
C ARG A 183 12.23 7.14 -12.08
N GLU A 184 11.73 6.35 -13.04
CA GLU A 184 12.33 6.26 -14.38
C GLU A 184 12.43 7.61 -15.10
N HIS A 185 11.54 8.56 -14.79
CA HIS A 185 11.53 9.88 -15.42
C HIS A 185 11.86 11.02 -14.45
N PHE A 186 11.35 10.98 -13.21
CA PHE A 186 11.42 12.11 -12.28
C PHE A 186 12.52 11.99 -11.21
N GLY A 187 13.24 10.87 -11.18
CA GLY A 187 14.22 10.58 -10.12
C GLY A 187 13.57 10.21 -8.78
N PRO A 188 14.38 9.89 -7.77
CA PRO A 188 13.90 9.25 -6.54
C PRO A 188 13.02 10.16 -5.67
N ALA A 189 13.37 11.44 -5.51
CA ALA A 189 12.66 12.34 -4.60
C ALA A 189 11.20 12.56 -5.01
N VAL A 190 10.96 12.90 -6.29
CA VAL A 190 9.60 13.09 -6.83
C VAL A 190 8.84 11.77 -6.80
N ALA A 191 9.50 10.65 -7.13
CA ALA A 191 8.87 9.34 -7.11
C ALA A 191 8.37 8.95 -5.71
N ILE A 192 9.18 9.17 -4.67
CA ILE A 192 8.79 8.91 -3.26
C ILE A 192 7.56 9.75 -2.91
N VAL A 193 7.59 11.06 -3.14
CA VAL A 193 6.49 11.95 -2.77
C VAL A 193 5.21 11.58 -3.52
N SER A 194 5.28 11.44 -4.84
CA SER A 194 4.10 11.13 -5.66
C SER A 194 3.52 9.75 -5.36
N ALA A 195 4.36 8.73 -5.15
CA ALA A 195 3.88 7.40 -4.78
C ALA A 195 3.28 7.38 -3.37
N SER A 196 3.85 8.13 -2.43
CA SER A 196 3.34 8.24 -1.05
C SER A 196 1.98 8.95 -0.99
N LEU A 197 1.81 10.02 -1.78
CA LEU A 197 0.54 10.73 -1.90
C LEU A 197 -0.53 9.82 -2.53
N LEU A 198 -0.19 9.10 -3.60
CA LEU A 198 -1.12 8.15 -4.22
C LEU A 198 -1.48 7.01 -3.26
N PHE A 199 -0.48 6.45 -2.58
CA PHE A 199 -0.66 5.41 -1.56
C PHE A 199 -1.57 5.89 -0.42
N ALA A 200 -1.39 7.11 0.08
CA ALA A 200 -2.31 7.65 1.08
C ALA A 200 -3.71 7.81 0.48
N ALA A 201 -3.83 8.45 -0.69
CA ALA A 201 -5.11 8.77 -1.33
C ALA A 201 -6.04 7.56 -1.54
N ILE A 202 -5.51 6.41 -1.94
CA ILE A 202 -6.31 5.18 -2.15
C ILE A 202 -7.00 4.69 -0.88
N HIS A 203 -6.52 5.06 0.31
CA HIS A 203 -7.14 4.66 1.58
C HIS A 203 -8.45 5.40 1.85
N PHE A 204 -8.79 6.45 1.10
CA PHE A 204 -9.97 7.27 1.36
C PHE A 204 -11.28 6.45 1.40
N THR A 205 -11.35 5.37 0.62
CA THR A 205 -12.52 4.47 0.57
C THR A 205 -12.57 3.48 1.74
N ALA A 206 -11.43 3.19 2.37
CA ALA A 206 -11.35 2.33 3.55
C ALA A 206 -11.52 3.10 4.87
N LEU A 207 -11.53 4.43 4.81
CA LEU A 207 -11.74 5.31 5.97
C LEU A 207 -13.23 5.62 6.15
N GLN A 208 -13.64 5.71 7.41
CA GLN A 208 -15.03 5.87 7.82
C GLN A 208 -15.30 7.29 8.36
N GLY A 209 -16.57 7.70 8.36
CA GLY A 209 -16.97 9.05 8.78
C GLY A 209 -16.90 10.10 7.66
N ALA A 210 -16.91 11.39 8.05
CA ALA A 210 -17.04 12.52 7.14
C ALA A 210 -15.79 12.75 6.26
N ALA A 211 -15.98 13.31 5.06
CA ALA A 211 -14.89 13.54 4.10
C ALA A 211 -13.72 14.37 4.68
N GLY A 212 -14.01 15.37 5.51
CA GLY A 212 -12.99 16.16 6.21
C GLY A 212 -12.10 15.32 7.11
N ALA A 213 -12.69 14.48 7.97
CA ALA A 213 -11.97 13.58 8.86
C ALA A 213 -11.13 12.54 8.09
N ARG A 214 -11.64 12.07 6.95
CA ARG A 214 -10.88 11.18 6.06
C ARG A 214 -9.65 11.88 5.50
N LEU A 215 -9.78 13.13 5.01
CA LEU A 215 -8.65 13.90 4.50
C LEU A 215 -7.57 14.16 5.56
N VAL A 216 -7.97 14.33 6.82
CA VAL A 216 -7.04 14.45 7.96
C VAL A 216 -6.23 13.16 8.12
N THR A 217 -6.90 12.00 8.15
CA THR A 217 -6.20 10.70 8.21
C THR A 217 -5.32 10.45 6.99
N ILE A 218 -5.75 10.84 5.79
CA ILE A 218 -4.93 10.79 4.57
C ILE A 218 -3.63 11.59 4.78
N GLY A 219 -3.72 12.80 5.32
CA GLY A 219 -2.55 13.62 5.65
C GLY A 219 -1.59 12.94 6.62
N ILE A 220 -2.12 12.27 7.65
CA ILE A 220 -1.33 11.47 8.60
C ILE A 220 -0.65 10.30 7.89
N LEU A 221 -1.37 9.58 7.03
CA LEU A 221 -0.86 8.40 6.31
C LEU A 221 0.28 8.71 5.33
N VAL A 222 0.41 9.95 4.86
CA VAL A 222 1.55 10.36 4.02
C VAL A 222 2.87 10.19 4.78
N VAL A 223 2.89 10.40 6.10
CA VAL A 223 4.11 10.33 6.91
C VAL A 223 4.79 8.96 6.86
N PRO A 224 4.14 7.85 7.27
CA PRO A 224 4.75 6.52 7.16
C PRO A 224 4.98 6.13 5.69
N ALA A 225 4.11 6.56 4.77
CA ALA A 225 4.28 6.26 3.36
C ALA A 225 5.60 6.83 2.78
N LEU A 226 5.95 8.05 3.16
CA LEU A 226 7.24 8.68 2.81
C LEU A 226 8.41 7.88 3.39
N VAL A 227 8.32 7.46 4.66
CA VAL A 227 9.37 6.67 5.31
C VAL A 227 9.60 5.35 4.56
N PHE A 228 8.53 4.66 4.14
CA PHE A 228 8.63 3.42 3.37
C PHE A 228 9.29 3.66 2.01
N GLY A 229 8.92 4.73 1.32
CA GLY A 229 9.53 5.10 0.03
C GLY A 229 11.02 5.45 0.16
N VAL A 230 11.40 6.18 1.21
CA VAL A 230 12.80 6.53 1.50
C VAL A 230 13.63 5.29 1.83
N VAL A 231 13.16 4.42 2.72
CA VAL A 231 13.93 3.23 3.12
C VAL A 231 14.10 2.25 1.96
N TYR A 232 13.12 2.16 1.06
CA TYR A 232 13.26 1.41 -0.18
C TYR A 232 14.42 1.93 -1.05
N GLU A 233 14.50 3.25 -1.25
CA GLU A 233 15.56 3.88 -2.05
C GLU A 233 16.94 3.74 -1.41
N LEU A 234 17.03 3.84 -0.08
CA LEU A 234 18.30 3.72 0.64
C LEU A 234 18.86 2.29 0.67
N THR A 235 17.98 1.29 0.62
CA THR A 235 18.37 -0.12 0.77
C THR A 235 18.38 -0.91 -0.52
N ASP A 236 17.71 -0.42 -1.57
CA ASP A 236 17.52 -1.13 -2.83
C ASP A 236 17.02 -2.56 -2.58
N ASN A 237 16.05 -2.70 -1.68
CA ASN A 237 15.49 -3.98 -1.25
C ASN A 237 14.02 -3.83 -0.85
N ILE A 238 13.11 -4.45 -1.59
CA ILE A 238 11.67 -4.37 -1.31
C ILE A 238 11.27 -5.06 -0.01
N VAL A 239 12.08 -5.99 0.50
CA VAL A 239 11.81 -6.69 1.77
C VAL A 239 11.92 -5.73 2.95
N VAL A 240 12.79 -4.72 2.88
CA VAL A 240 13.00 -3.74 3.96
C VAL A 240 11.75 -2.90 4.23
N PRO A 241 11.20 -2.14 3.26
CA PRO A 241 9.97 -1.39 3.49
C PRO A 241 8.78 -2.31 3.80
N ALA A 242 8.73 -3.53 3.23
CA ALA A 242 7.67 -4.50 3.53
C ALA A 242 7.67 -4.92 5.01
N LEU A 243 8.85 -5.16 5.59
CA LEU A 243 8.99 -5.45 7.02
C LEU A 243 8.61 -4.23 7.87
N VAL A 244 9.09 -3.03 7.52
CA VAL A 244 8.75 -1.80 8.27
C VAL A 244 7.24 -1.59 8.28
N HIS A 245 6.60 -1.65 7.11
CA HIS A 245 5.17 -1.47 6.94
C HIS A 245 4.39 -2.57 7.67
N GLY A 246 4.75 -3.84 7.47
CA GLY A 246 4.09 -4.96 8.13
C GLY A 246 4.18 -4.89 9.66
N LEU A 247 5.35 -4.55 10.21
CA LEU A 247 5.55 -4.36 11.64
C LEU A 247 4.80 -3.14 12.17
N TYR A 248 4.76 -2.05 11.40
CA TYR A 248 4.00 -0.85 11.74
C TYR A 248 2.50 -1.18 11.91
N ASN A 249 1.89 -1.83 10.92
CA ASN A 249 0.49 -2.23 10.99
C ASN A 249 0.24 -3.27 12.08
N ALA A 250 1.10 -4.28 12.21
CA ALA A 250 1.01 -5.29 13.27
C ALA A 250 1.03 -4.66 14.67
N THR A 251 1.86 -3.63 14.88
CA THR A 251 1.90 -2.89 16.15
C THR A 251 0.60 -2.14 16.38
N LEU A 252 0.07 -1.44 15.38
CA LEU A 252 -1.21 -0.73 15.51
C LEU A 252 -2.36 -1.69 15.86
N PHE A 253 -2.47 -2.84 15.18
CA PHE A 253 -3.49 -3.84 15.49
C PHE A 253 -3.29 -4.49 16.86
N GLY A 254 -2.04 -4.75 17.27
CA GLY A 254 -1.74 -5.27 18.60
C GLY A 254 -2.10 -4.30 19.72
N LEU A 255 -1.75 -3.02 19.57
CA LEU A 255 -2.14 -1.98 20.53
C LEU A 255 -3.66 -1.82 20.59
N LEU A 256 -4.33 -1.83 19.44
CA LEU A 256 -5.78 -1.76 19.37
C LEU A 256 -6.42 -2.95 20.09
N TYR A 257 -5.93 -4.19 19.84
CA TYR A 257 -6.41 -5.39 20.53
C TYR A 257 -6.30 -5.25 22.05
N LEU A 258 -5.12 -4.90 22.55
CA LEU A 258 -4.88 -4.69 23.98
C LEU A 258 -5.82 -3.62 24.55
N SER A 259 -5.99 -2.50 23.84
CA SER A 259 -6.91 -1.43 24.28
C SER A 259 -8.36 -1.89 24.33
N THR A 260 -8.78 -2.78 23.42
CA THR A 260 -10.16 -3.27 23.35
C THR A 260 -10.45 -4.33 24.42
N VAL A 261 -9.51 -5.25 24.70
CA VAL A 261 -9.78 -6.38 25.61
C VAL A 261 -9.26 -6.18 27.04
N VAL A 262 -8.25 -5.34 27.25
CA VAL A 262 -7.62 -5.12 28.56
C VAL A 262 -8.11 -3.85 29.24
N ALA A 263 -8.35 -2.75 28.51
CA ALA A 263 -8.81 -1.50 29.14
C ALA A 263 -10.16 -1.64 29.88
N PRO A 264 -11.14 -2.45 29.42
CA PRO A 264 -12.38 -2.67 30.16
C PRO A 264 -12.21 -3.46 31.47
N THR A 265 -11.17 -4.29 31.59
CA THR A 265 -10.98 -5.19 32.75
C THR A 265 -10.18 -4.56 33.89
N MET A 266 -9.52 -3.42 33.67
CA MET A 266 -8.83 -2.65 34.72
C MET A 266 -9.69 -1.55 35.36
N GLY A 267 -10.89 -1.30 34.82
CA GLY A 267 -11.83 -0.29 35.32
C GLY A 267 -13.05 -0.86 36.07
N ALA A 268 -13.09 -2.18 36.29
CA ALA A 268 -14.11 -2.91 37.05
C ALA A 268 -13.47 -3.57 38.27
#